data_AF-A0A6J8B4N5-F1
#
_entry.id   AF-A0A6J8B4N5-F1
#
_cell.length_a   1.000
_cell.length_b   1.000
_cell.length_c   1.000
_cell.angle_alpha   90.00
_cell.angle_beta   90.00
_cell.angle_gamma   90.00
#
_symmetry.space_group_name_H-M   'P 1'
#
loop_
_entity.id
_entity.type
_entity.pdbx_description
1 polymer ?
#
loop_
_entity_poly.entity_id
_entity_poly.type
_entity_poly.pdbx_seq_one_letter_code
_entity_poly.pdbx_strand_id
1 'polypeptide(L)'
;MIKLTDIDHWPSTEELGMDESQRTAFISALTMEFVLIQGPPGTGKSYIGLQNARTLLLNKDKWKMQLGCNHYGGSNEKHQCILIVCYTNHALDQFVEGIIKFIPEKELTDVIPAVITIIEEAAEVPETHIVTAINPTCEHLILIGDHKQLKPKPAVRELATRFSLSISLFERMINNKIPYTCLQRQLE
;
A
#
# COMPACT_ATOMS: atom_id res chain seq x y z
N MET A 1 -4.33 5.25 -23.60
CA MET A 1 -3.61 4.29 -22.72
C MET A 1 -2.34 5.00 -22.28
N ILE A 2 -2.18 5.28 -21.00
CA ILE A 2 -0.97 5.95 -20.46
C ILE A 2 0.14 4.89 -20.41
N LYS A 3 1.34 5.22 -20.92
CA LYS A 3 2.52 4.38 -20.70
C LYS A 3 3.03 4.65 -19.30
N LEU A 4 3.02 3.64 -18.43
CA LEU A 4 3.45 3.78 -17.02
C LEU A 4 4.89 4.32 -16.89
N THR A 5 5.76 4.01 -17.86
CA THR A 5 7.16 4.45 -17.89
C THR A 5 7.36 5.88 -18.42
N ASP A 6 6.30 6.52 -18.93
CA ASP A 6 6.37 7.83 -19.59
C ASP A 6 5.68 8.87 -18.71
N ILE A 7 6.47 9.50 -17.82
CA ILE A 7 6.00 10.42 -16.77
C ILE A 7 5.26 11.64 -17.35
N ASP A 8 5.60 12.06 -18.56
CA ASP A 8 5.04 13.24 -19.22
C ASP A 8 3.58 13.03 -19.67
N HIS A 9 3.16 11.77 -19.80
CA HIS A 9 1.79 11.40 -20.15
C HIS A 9 0.89 11.14 -18.92
N TRP A 10 1.44 11.25 -17.72
CA TRP A 10 0.63 11.14 -16.50
C TRP A 10 -0.19 12.41 -16.30
N PRO A 11 -1.45 12.30 -15.82
CA PRO A 11 -2.30 13.46 -15.58
C PRO A 11 -1.62 14.50 -14.67
N SER A 12 -1.98 15.76 -14.84
CA SER A 12 -1.44 16.86 -14.02
C SER A 12 -1.93 16.78 -12.57
N THR A 13 -1.30 17.54 -11.68
CA THR A 13 -1.75 17.70 -10.28
C THR A 13 -3.18 18.20 -10.20
N GLU A 14 -3.58 19.13 -11.07
CA GLU A 14 -4.95 19.65 -11.14
C GLU A 14 -5.95 18.58 -11.61
N GLU A 15 -5.60 17.79 -12.63
CA GLU A 15 -6.46 16.70 -13.13
C GLU A 15 -6.67 15.59 -12.10
N LEU A 16 -5.65 15.30 -11.29
CA LEU A 16 -5.72 14.31 -10.20
C LEU A 16 -6.34 14.88 -8.92
N GLY A 17 -6.43 16.21 -8.78
CA GLY A 17 -6.78 16.86 -7.52
C GLY A 17 -5.77 16.57 -6.40
N MET A 18 -4.49 16.41 -6.76
CA MET A 18 -3.38 16.06 -5.86
C MET A 18 -2.35 17.16 -5.87
N ASP A 19 -1.65 17.38 -4.75
CA ASP A 19 -0.41 18.16 -4.79
C ASP A 19 0.76 17.37 -5.42
N GLU A 20 1.91 18.03 -5.64
CA GLU A 20 3.09 17.39 -6.25
C GLU A 20 3.63 16.19 -5.47
N SER A 21 3.61 16.26 -4.14
CA SER A 21 4.10 15.17 -3.28
C SER A 21 3.17 13.95 -3.33
N GLN A 22 1.86 14.22 -3.37
CA GLN A 22 0.80 13.23 -3.55
C GLN A 22 0.85 12.59 -4.94
N ARG A 23 0.98 13.40 -6.00
CA ARG A 23 1.16 12.91 -7.38
C ARG A 23 2.38 12.02 -7.52
N THR A 24 3.52 12.45 -6.95
CA THR A 24 4.76 11.66 -6.96
C THR A 24 4.57 10.33 -6.24
N ALA A 25 3.93 10.33 -5.05
CA ALA A 25 3.65 9.12 -4.29
C ALA A 25 2.72 8.17 -5.04
N PHE A 26 1.68 8.71 -5.68
CA PHE A 26 0.71 7.97 -6.50
C PHE A 26 1.37 7.31 -7.72
N ILE A 27 2.19 8.05 -8.48
CA ILE A 27 2.91 7.50 -9.62
C ILE A 27 3.90 6.43 -9.17
N SER A 28 4.66 6.69 -8.10
CA SER A 28 5.63 5.73 -7.56
C SER A 28 4.93 4.42 -7.16
N ALA A 29 3.81 4.52 -6.45
CA ALA A 29 2.98 3.38 -6.05
C ALA A 29 2.42 2.57 -7.23
N LEU A 30 2.30 3.13 -8.42
CA LEU A 30 1.80 2.41 -9.60
C LEU A 30 2.90 1.89 -10.53
N THR A 31 4.16 2.32 -10.32
CA THR A 31 5.27 2.05 -11.25
C THR A 31 6.43 1.27 -10.64
N MET A 32 6.53 1.22 -9.31
CA MET A 32 7.62 0.56 -8.60
C MET A 32 7.12 -0.66 -7.81
N GLU A 33 7.87 -1.77 -7.83
CA GLU A 33 7.53 -3.02 -7.12
C GLU A 33 7.57 -2.87 -5.59
N PHE A 34 8.38 -1.96 -5.05
CA PHE A 34 8.46 -1.68 -3.62
C PHE A 34 8.47 -0.18 -3.36
N VAL A 35 7.50 0.30 -2.57
CA VAL A 35 7.31 1.73 -2.32
C VAL A 35 7.09 2.02 -0.84
N LEU A 36 7.77 3.06 -0.36
CA LEU A 36 7.56 3.66 0.94
C LEU A 36 6.95 5.05 0.75
N ILE A 37 5.76 5.28 1.30
CA ILE A 37 5.10 6.58 1.35
C ILE A 37 5.03 7.03 2.80
N GLN A 38 5.78 8.07 3.13
CA GLN A 38 5.69 8.75 4.42
C GLN A 38 4.67 9.89 4.38
N GLY A 39 3.83 10.02 5.40
CA GLY A 39 2.95 11.19 5.52
C GLY A 39 2.68 11.63 6.96
N PRO A 40 3.01 12.87 7.34
CA PRO A 40 2.55 13.50 8.59
C PRO A 40 1.01 13.45 8.79
N PRO A 41 0.48 13.74 10.00
CA PRO A 41 -0.97 13.82 10.22
C PRO A 41 -1.61 14.83 9.26
N GLY A 42 -2.79 14.53 8.72
CA GLY A 42 -3.51 15.44 7.82
C GLY A 42 -2.98 15.56 6.38
N THR A 43 -1.92 14.82 6.01
CA THR A 43 -1.31 14.91 4.65
C THR A 43 -1.97 14.05 3.56
N GLY A 44 -3.07 13.38 3.90
CA GLY A 44 -3.82 12.56 2.95
C GLY A 44 -3.22 11.16 2.68
N LYS A 45 -2.50 10.56 3.64
CA LYS A 45 -2.03 9.15 3.55
C LYS A 45 -3.13 8.19 3.08
N SER A 46 -4.23 8.14 3.82
CA SER A 46 -5.38 7.27 3.51
C SER A 46 -6.04 7.63 2.17
N TYR A 47 -6.03 8.91 1.79
CA TYR A 47 -6.51 9.34 0.48
C TYR A 47 -5.63 8.75 -0.64
N ILE A 48 -4.31 8.79 -0.51
CA ILE A 48 -3.37 8.20 -1.48
C ILE A 48 -3.51 6.68 -1.53
N GLY A 49 -3.63 6.00 -0.37
CA GLY A 49 -3.93 4.57 -0.33
C GLY A 49 -5.20 4.23 -1.09
N LEU A 50 -6.28 5.00 -0.90
CA LEU A 50 -7.54 4.82 -1.62
C LEU A 50 -7.42 5.08 -3.14
N GLN A 51 -6.70 6.12 -3.57
CA GLN A 51 -6.52 6.40 -5.00
C GLN A 51 -5.66 5.34 -5.70
N ASN A 52 -4.68 4.76 -5.00
CA ASN A 52 -3.93 3.60 -5.48
C ASN A 52 -4.85 2.38 -5.62
N ALA A 53 -5.60 2.03 -4.56
CA ALA A 53 -6.52 0.89 -4.55
C ALA A 53 -7.59 0.99 -5.67
N ARG A 54 -8.47 2.01 -5.62
CA ARG A 54 -8.54 2.96 -6.73
C ARG A 54 -8.30 2.47 -8.15
N THR A 55 -7.21 3.02 -8.65
CA THR A 55 -6.65 2.86 -9.98
C THR A 55 -6.31 1.41 -10.26
N LEU A 56 -5.77 0.67 -9.29
CA LEU A 56 -5.45 -0.75 -9.45
C LEU A 56 -6.70 -1.59 -9.69
N LEU A 57 -7.77 -1.37 -8.94
CA LEU A 57 -9.03 -2.12 -9.06
C LEU A 57 -9.75 -1.82 -10.37
N LEU A 58 -9.78 -0.55 -10.78
CA LEU A 58 -10.33 -0.15 -12.10
C LEU A 58 -9.54 -0.70 -13.29
N ASN A 59 -8.26 -1.04 -13.09
CA ASN A 59 -7.39 -1.60 -14.12
C ASN A 59 -7.09 -3.09 -13.92
N LYS A 60 -7.88 -3.80 -13.10
CA LYS A 60 -7.65 -5.23 -12.76
C LYS A 60 -7.39 -6.13 -13.95
N ASP A 61 -8.14 -5.95 -15.04
CA ASP A 61 -8.02 -6.80 -16.22
C ASP A 61 -6.69 -6.61 -16.96
N LYS A 62 -6.01 -5.47 -16.76
CA LYS A 62 -4.71 -5.18 -17.39
C LYS A 62 -3.56 -5.91 -16.71
N TRP A 63 -3.53 -5.91 -15.38
CA TRP A 63 -2.45 -6.57 -14.64
C TRP A 63 -2.73 -8.06 -14.41
N LYS A 64 -4.00 -8.51 -14.39
CA LYS A 64 -4.36 -9.93 -14.42
C LYS A 64 -3.77 -10.70 -15.61
N MET A 65 -3.66 -10.05 -16.78
CA MET A 65 -3.11 -10.67 -17.98
C MET A 65 -1.57 -10.68 -18.04
N GLN A 66 -0.90 -9.74 -17.38
CA GLN A 66 0.56 -9.60 -17.47
C GLN A 66 1.32 -10.56 -16.55
N LEU A 67 0.71 -10.93 -15.42
CA LEU A 67 1.31 -11.78 -14.39
C LEU A 67 1.16 -13.27 -14.71
N GLY A 68 1.52 -13.63 -15.95
CA GLY A 68 1.31 -14.95 -16.55
C GLY A 68 1.40 -16.10 -15.56
N CYS A 69 0.30 -16.85 -15.47
CA CYS A 69 0.11 -18.04 -14.64
C CYS A 69 1.09 -19.18 -14.97
N ASN A 70 2.40 -19.05 -14.71
CA ASN A 70 3.39 -20.03 -15.16
C ASN A 70 4.35 -20.59 -14.08
N HIS A 71 4.14 -20.32 -12.78
CA HIS A 71 5.08 -20.83 -11.75
C HIS A 71 4.55 -21.83 -10.72
N TYR A 72 3.27 -22.21 -10.75
CA TYR A 72 2.80 -23.37 -9.98
C TYR A 72 1.66 -24.04 -10.75
N GLY A 73 1.98 -25.15 -11.41
CA GLY A 73 1.07 -25.95 -12.22
C GLY A 73 -0.09 -26.53 -11.39
N GLY A 74 -1.30 -26.35 -11.90
CA GLY A 74 -2.52 -26.85 -11.29
C GLY A 74 -3.71 -26.01 -11.73
N SER A 75 -4.59 -26.60 -12.54
CA SER A 75 -5.86 -26.04 -13.02
C SER A 75 -6.72 -25.45 -11.91
N ASN A 76 -7.03 -24.16 -12.02
CA ASN A 76 -8.28 -23.48 -11.65
C ASN A 76 -7.98 -21.97 -11.62
N GLU A 77 -8.91 -21.16 -12.07
CA GLU A 77 -8.82 -19.71 -12.19
C GLU A 77 -8.15 -19.09 -10.94
N LYS A 78 -6.85 -18.78 -11.04
CA LYS A 78 -6.14 -18.02 -10.03
C LYS A 78 -6.69 -16.62 -10.12
N HIS A 79 -7.68 -16.36 -9.29
CA HIS A 79 -8.05 -15.02 -8.98
C HIS A 79 -6.77 -14.33 -8.45
N GLN A 80 -6.63 -13.04 -8.72
CA GLN A 80 -5.57 -12.22 -8.15
C GLN A 80 -6.28 -11.08 -7.44
N CYS A 81 -5.96 -10.88 -6.16
CA CYS A 81 -6.57 -9.82 -5.36
C CYS A 81 -5.52 -8.80 -4.90
N ILE A 82 -6.03 -7.72 -4.32
CA ILE A 82 -5.24 -6.75 -3.57
C ILE A 82 -5.43 -7.10 -2.09
N LEU A 83 -4.33 -7.31 -1.37
CA LEU A 83 -4.34 -7.47 0.07
C LEU A 83 -4.19 -6.10 0.73
N ILE A 84 -5.12 -5.75 1.60
CA ILE A 84 -5.07 -4.53 2.40
C ILE A 84 -4.79 -4.94 3.84
N VAL A 85 -3.75 -4.37 4.44
CA VAL A 85 -3.36 -4.62 5.83
C VAL A 85 -3.39 -3.30 6.58
N CYS A 86 -4.16 -3.24 7.66
CA CYS A 86 -4.21 -2.11 8.58
C CYS A 86 -3.90 -2.58 10.00
N TYR A 87 -3.36 -1.71 10.85
CA TYR A 87 -3.07 -2.04 12.25
C TYR A 87 -4.35 -2.20 13.09
N THR A 88 -5.35 -1.34 12.87
CA THR A 88 -6.61 -1.34 13.60
C THR A 88 -7.78 -1.73 12.70
N ASN A 89 -8.79 -2.38 13.28
CA ASN A 89 -10.05 -2.65 12.58
C ASN A 89 -10.74 -1.35 12.16
N HIS A 90 -10.64 -0.29 12.97
CA HIS A 90 -11.23 1.00 12.63
C HIS A 90 -10.62 1.60 11.35
N ALA A 91 -9.29 1.56 11.21
CA ALA A 91 -8.61 2.01 10.00
C ALA A 91 -8.98 1.13 8.79
N LEU A 92 -9.13 -0.19 8.99
CA LEU A 92 -9.60 -1.10 7.94
C LEU A 92 -11.02 -0.75 7.48
N ASP A 93 -11.95 -0.58 8.43
CA ASP A 93 -13.35 -0.26 8.15
C ASP A 93 -13.46 1.05 7.35
N GLN A 94 -12.74 2.10 7.76
CA GLN A 94 -12.70 3.37 7.03
C GLN A 94 -12.14 3.21 5.61
N PHE A 95 -11.12 2.37 5.44
CA PHE A 95 -10.53 2.12 4.14
C PHE A 95 -11.50 1.36 3.22
N VAL A 96 -12.15 0.32 3.74
CA VAL A 96 -13.18 -0.45 3.02
C VAL A 96 -14.37 0.45 2.67
N GLU A 97 -14.85 1.28 3.59
CA GLU A 97 -15.88 2.30 3.32
C GLU A 97 -15.48 3.27 2.20
N GLY A 98 -14.18 3.58 2.08
CA GLY A 98 -13.64 4.32 0.94
C GLY A 98 -13.77 3.53 -0.35
N ILE A 99 -13.39 2.26 -0.34
CA ILE A 99 -13.40 1.36 -1.51
C ILE A 99 -14.80 1.15 -2.08
N ILE A 100 -15.77 0.86 -1.23
CA ILE A 100 -17.14 0.56 -1.66
C ILE A 100 -17.81 1.72 -2.41
N LYS A 101 -17.30 2.96 -2.25
CA LYS A 101 -17.81 4.14 -2.98
C LYS A 101 -17.53 4.09 -4.48
N PHE A 102 -16.55 3.30 -4.91
CA PHE A 102 -16.13 3.24 -6.31
C PHE A 102 -16.07 1.82 -6.89
N ILE A 103 -16.46 0.79 -6.13
CA ILE A 103 -16.56 -0.59 -6.60
C ILE A 103 -18.00 -1.08 -6.51
N PRO A 104 -18.55 -1.74 -7.54
CA PRO A 104 -19.85 -2.39 -7.44
C PRO A 104 -19.83 -3.47 -6.35
N GLU A 105 -20.84 -3.48 -5.47
CA GLU A 105 -20.95 -4.38 -4.29
C GLU A 105 -20.70 -5.87 -4.62
N LYS A 106 -21.00 -6.29 -5.85
CA LYS A 106 -20.83 -7.66 -6.35
C LYS A 106 -19.37 -8.09 -6.53
N GLU A 107 -18.41 -7.17 -6.52
CA GLU A 107 -16.98 -7.48 -6.71
C GLU A 107 -16.20 -7.67 -5.41
N LEU A 108 -16.85 -7.54 -4.24
CA LEU A 108 -16.21 -7.68 -2.92
C LEU A 108 -16.05 -9.13 -2.47
N THR A 109 -16.27 -10.10 -3.35
CA THR A 109 -16.25 -11.52 -2.98
C THR A 109 -14.96 -12.21 -3.44
N ASP A 110 -14.47 -13.04 -2.53
CA ASP A 110 -13.35 -14.00 -2.63
C ASP A 110 -11.99 -13.58 -2.03
N VAL A 111 -11.49 -14.48 -1.17
CA VAL A 111 -10.16 -14.45 -0.54
C VAL A 111 -9.21 -15.26 -1.40
N ILE A 112 -8.13 -14.62 -1.82
CA ILE A 112 -7.36 -15.01 -3.00
C ILE A 112 -5.86 -14.71 -2.73
N PRO A 113 -4.90 -15.37 -3.41
CA PRO A 113 -3.50 -14.91 -3.40
C PRO A 113 -3.36 -13.47 -3.91
N ALA A 114 -2.79 -12.60 -3.08
CA ALA A 114 -2.56 -11.21 -3.44
C ALA A 114 -1.23 -11.04 -4.20
N VAL A 115 -1.30 -10.29 -5.28
CA VAL A 115 -0.10 -9.84 -6.04
C VAL A 115 0.33 -8.47 -5.53
N ILE A 116 -0.64 -7.66 -5.11
CA ILE A 116 -0.44 -6.29 -4.64
C ILE A 116 -0.83 -6.21 -3.17
N THR A 117 0.09 -5.75 -2.32
CA THR A 117 -0.16 -5.53 -0.89
C THR A 117 -0.06 -4.03 -0.58
N ILE A 118 -1.14 -3.46 -0.05
CA ILE A 118 -1.17 -2.09 0.48
C ILE A 118 -1.24 -2.16 2.00
N ILE A 119 -0.28 -1.54 2.67
CA ILE A 119 -0.23 -1.49 4.13
C ILE A 119 -0.39 -0.05 4.58
N GLU A 120 -1.55 0.26 5.16
CA GLU A 120 -1.84 1.55 5.80
C GLU A 120 -1.38 1.52 7.26
N GLU A 121 -0.98 2.68 7.78
CA GLU A 121 -0.36 2.82 9.10
C GLU A 121 0.85 1.89 9.31
N ALA A 122 1.60 1.60 8.24
CA ALA A 122 2.71 0.64 8.23
C ALA A 122 3.80 0.93 9.27
N ALA A 123 3.88 2.18 9.74
CA ALA A 123 4.80 2.57 10.81
C ALA A 123 4.39 2.06 12.20
N GLU A 124 3.10 1.81 12.45
CA GLU A 124 2.56 1.29 13.71
C GLU A 124 2.41 -0.24 13.68
N VAL A 125 2.35 -0.85 12.50
CA VAL A 125 2.27 -2.31 12.34
C VAL A 125 3.62 -2.97 12.72
N PRO A 126 3.63 -3.99 13.62
CA PRO A 126 4.84 -4.74 13.91
C PRO A 126 5.39 -5.41 12.64
N GLU A 127 6.71 -5.40 12.48
CA GLU A 127 7.36 -6.01 11.32
C GLU A 127 6.93 -7.46 11.08
N THR A 128 6.77 -8.23 12.16
CA THR A 128 6.33 -9.64 12.08
C THR A 128 4.99 -9.79 11.38
N HIS A 129 4.05 -8.88 11.63
CA HIS A 129 2.71 -8.93 11.04
C HIS A 129 2.77 -8.63 9.54
N ILE A 130 3.59 -7.66 9.14
CA ILE A 130 3.82 -7.35 7.72
C ILE A 130 4.45 -8.55 7.01
N VAL A 131 5.52 -9.12 7.59
CA VAL A 131 6.24 -10.26 6.99
C VAL A 131 5.34 -11.48 6.81
N THR A 132 4.45 -11.75 7.78
CA THR A 132 3.49 -12.86 7.68
C THR A 132 2.36 -12.60 6.68
N ALA A 133 2.04 -11.34 6.41
CA ALA A 133 1.00 -10.96 5.47
C ALA A 133 1.49 -10.98 4.01
N ILE A 134 2.78 -10.71 3.79
CA ILE A 134 3.39 -10.76 2.46
C ILE A 134 3.47 -12.21 1.99
N ASN A 135 2.72 -12.55 0.95
CA ASN A 135 2.79 -13.85 0.28
C ASN A 135 4.06 -13.92 -0.61
N PRO A 136 4.73 -15.09 -0.75
CA PRO A 136 5.75 -15.31 -1.77
C PRO A 136 5.37 -14.91 -3.21
N THR A 137 4.08 -14.82 -3.53
CA THR A 137 3.57 -14.34 -4.83
C THR A 137 3.38 -12.81 -4.89
N CYS A 138 3.72 -12.07 -3.85
CA CYS A 138 3.63 -10.61 -3.84
C CYS A 138 4.70 -10.04 -4.77
N GLU A 139 4.27 -9.36 -5.83
CA GLU A 139 5.16 -8.70 -6.79
C GLU A 139 5.18 -7.18 -6.58
N HIS A 140 4.21 -6.66 -5.83
CA HIS A 140 4.05 -5.22 -5.63
C HIS A 140 3.65 -4.89 -4.19
N LEU A 141 4.51 -4.16 -3.46
CA LEU A 141 4.34 -3.83 -2.05
C LEU A 141 4.39 -2.32 -1.83
N ILE A 142 3.28 -1.76 -1.32
CA ILE A 142 3.14 -0.34 -1.00
C ILE A 142 2.98 -0.22 0.51
N LEU A 143 3.96 0.38 1.19
CA LEU A 143 3.88 0.70 2.62
C LEU A 143 3.62 2.20 2.81
N ILE A 144 2.52 2.53 3.48
CA ILE A 144 2.09 3.91 3.76
C ILE A 144 2.10 4.11 5.27
N GLY A 145 2.84 5.09 5.78
CA GLY A 145 2.96 5.29 7.23
C GLY A 145 3.64 6.58 7.65
N ASP A 146 3.89 6.72 8.95
CA ASP A 146 4.71 7.79 9.50
C ASP A 146 5.58 7.30 10.66
N HIS A 147 6.87 7.09 10.38
CA HIS A 147 7.83 6.63 11.39
C HIS A 147 8.12 7.65 12.51
N LYS A 148 7.61 8.89 12.38
CA LYS A 148 7.74 9.94 13.40
C LYS A 148 6.54 10.01 14.37
N GLN A 149 5.47 9.24 14.10
CA GLN A 149 4.28 9.19 14.96
C GLN A 149 4.31 7.96 15.87
N LEU A 150 3.23 7.17 15.86
CA LEU A 150 3.09 5.97 16.66
C LEU A 150 3.98 4.86 16.12
N LYS A 151 4.53 4.09 17.05
CA LYS A 151 5.38 2.92 16.79
C LYS A 151 4.65 1.65 17.22
N PRO A 152 5.06 0.47 16.73
CA PRO A 152 4.55 -0.79 17.23
C PRO A 152 4.71 -0.89 18.74
N LYS A 153 3.70 -1.46 19.41
CA LYS A 153 3.67 -1.66 20.87
C LYS A 153 3.78 -3.15 21.20
N PRO A 154 4.99 -3.71 21.34
CA PRO A 154 5.15 -5.10 21.77
C PRO A 154 4.54 -5.32 23.16
N ALA A 155 3.89 -6.46 23.36
CA ALA A 155 3.28 -6.80 24.65
C ALA A 155 4.31 -6.90 25.79
N VAL A 156 5.55 -7.26 25.48
CA VAL A 156 6.64 -7.40 26.47
C VAL A 156 7.69 -6.32 26.24
N ARG A 157 7.78 -5.36 27.16
CA ARG A 157 8.72 -4.22 27.09
C ARG A 157 10.18 -4.65 26.95
N GLU A 158 10.59 -5.70 27.64
CA GLU A 158 11.97 -6.19 27.57
C GLU A 158 12.32 -6.71 26.16
N LEU A 159 11.39 -7.37 25.49
CA LEU A 159 11.61 -7.82 24.12
C LEU A 159 11.65 -6.63 23.15
N ALA A 160 10.85 -5.59 23.41
CA ALA A 160 10.90 -4.34 22.65
C ALA A 160 12.28 -3.69 22.70
N THR A 161 12.90 -3.61 23.86
CA THR A 161 14.22 -2.96 24.03
C THR A 161 15.38 -3.84 23.61
N ARG A 162 15.36 -5.15 23.92
CA ARG A 162 16.50 -6.05 23.63
C ARG A 162 16.58 -6.47 22.17
N PHE A 163 15.44 -6.61 21.50
CA PHE A 163 15.36 -7.10 20.12
C PHE A 163 14.79 -6.07 19.14
N SER A 164 14.65 -4.81 19.57
CA SER A 164 14.13 -3.71 18.74
C SER A 164 12.75 -3.98 18.13
N LEU A 165 11.89 -4.75 18.81
CA LEU A 165 10.55 -5.10 18.29
C LEU A 165 9.60 -3.89 18.17
N SER A 166 9.99 -2.72 18.69
CA SER A 166 9.29 -1.45 18.50
C SER A 166 9.69 -0.70 17.23
N ILE A 167 10.55 -1.28 16.38
CA ILE A 167 10.89 -0.73 15.07
C ILE A 167 10.03 -1.48 14.04
N SER A 168 9.19 -0.76 13.30
CA SER A 168 8.39 -1.34 12.22
C SER A 168 9.25 -1.65 11.00
N LEU A 169 8.74 -2.49 10.08
CA LEU A 169 9.39 -2.72 8.79
C LEU A 169 9.61 -1.38 8.06
N PHE A 170 8.61 -0.50 8.10
CA PHE A 170 8.65 0.82 7.49
C PHE A 170 9.80 1.68 8.04
N GLU A 171 9.88 1.81 9.37
CA GLU A 171 10.96 2.56 10.02
C GLU A 171 12.34 1.95 9.71
N ARG A 172 12.44 0.62 9.73
CA ARG A 172 13.70 -0.08 9.43
C ARG A 172 14.19 0.19 8.01
N MET A 173 13.30 0.20 7.02
CA MET A 173 13.68 0.49 5.63
C MET A 173 14.16 1.93 5.46
N ILE A 174 13.51 2.89 6.12
CA ILE A 174 13.98 4.29 6.14
C ILE A 174 15.35 4.42 6.81
N ASN A 175 15.56 3.74 7.94
CA ASN A 175 16.86 3.74 8.63
C ASN A 175 17.97 3.16 7.75
N ASN A 176 17.64 2.16 6.93
CA ASN A 176 18.53 1.55 5.93
C ASN A 176 18.67 2.36 4.63
N LYS A 177 18.19 3.61 4.60
CA LYS A 177 18.32 4.53 3.46
C LYS A 177 17.62 4.07 2.19
N ILE A 178 16.58 3.24 2.33
CA ILE A 178 15.70 2.94 1.20
C ILE A 178 14.94 4.22 0.80
N PRO A 179 14.91 4.58 -0.49
CA PRO A 179 14.18 5.75 -0.96
C PRO A 179 12.70 5.70 -0.58
N TYR A 180 12.14 6.84 -0.22
CA TYR A 180 10.73 6.99 0.11
C TYR A 180 10.21 8.34 -0.38
N THR A 181 8.91 8.41 -0.64
CA THR A 181 8.23 9.68 -0.96
C THR A 181 7.58 10.22 0.31
N CYS A 182 7.77 11.50 0.60
CA CYS A 182 7.13 12.15 1.75
C CYS A 182 6.03 13.10 1.27
N LEU A 183 4.80 12.91 1.76
CA LEU A 183 3.68 13.83 1.57
C LEU A 183 3.95 15.12 2.35
N GLN A 184 3.69 16.28 1.75
CA GLN A 184 4.08 17.58 2.30
C GLN A 184 2.90 18.47 2.71
N ARG A 185 1.81 18.48 1.94
CA ARG A 185 0.69 19.39 2.19
C ARG A 185 -0.29 18.79 3.20
N GLN A 186 -0.57 19.50 4.28
CA GLN A 186 -1.72 19.18 5.13
C GLN A 186 -2.97 19.77 4.49
N LEU A 187 -4.02 18.98 4.36
CA LEU A 187 -5.35 19.49 4.05
C LEU A 187 -5.85 20.19 5.31
N GLU A 188 -6.05 21.51 5.24
CA GLU A 188 -6.71 22.30 6.28
C GLU A 188 -8.19 21.91 6.42
#